data_AF-A0A3M2HRB9-F1
#
_entry.id   AF-A0A3M2HRB9-F1
#
_cell.length_a   1.000
_cell.length_b   1.000
_cell.length_c   1.000
_cell.angle_alpha   90.00
_cell.angle_beta   90.00
_cell.angle_gamma   90.00
#
_symmetry.space_group_name_H-M   'P 1'
#
loop_
_entity.id
_entity.type
_entity.pdbx_description
1 polymer ?
#
loop_
_entity_poly.entity_id
_entity_poly.type
_entity_poly.pdbx_seq_one_letter_code
_entity_poly.pdbx_strand_id
1 'polypeptide(L)'
;MSWIHLEASDGRKIDLVYSDGRLSTATAHGKQWTYRYDTSGRLDLVTLPDQSTWTVSHQSDMRVAYEYWTESLGRGCGNQAPLAKKSYGLVIKHPSGVVGTFQFDHIRHYRSGVPRVNCVEETLQNGGVSDGVLLFTLTVPNYFDILSLTSKTLSGYGIPQSQHWGYSYSGQYHDLWSGIVPPCTSCTPSKITAITQPDGSEHLNTYGIVYGLNEGKLLKTQILSATNNVLETQTLTYVSDAEMATQPFPSSYGSIYGGDAYVGRNRPLRSITISRPGVNFNSHVNAYDQFARPISVRKWNSLGYDKTDTIEYHDDPTRWVLGQIKRQTTNGTETTRTDYDPATALPIRQYAYGKLQQSLTYHPDGTV
;
A
#
# COMPACT_ATOMS: atom_id res chain seq x y z
N MET A 1 15.57 -7.79 -28.88
CA MET A 1 14.45 -6.83 -28.83
C MET A 1 13.16 -7.63 -28.86
N SER A 2 12.21 -7.36 -27.97
CA SER A 2 10.90 -8.02 -27.96
C SER A 2 9.78 -6.98 -27.94
N TRP A 3 8.60 -7.38 -28.40
CA TRP A 3 7.41 -6.53 -28.41
C TRP A 3 6.27 -7.23 -27.67
N ILE A 4 5.47 -6.43 -26.95
CA ILE A 4 4.18 -6.84 -26.41
C ILE A 4 3.14 -5.92 -27.02
N HIS A 5 2.12 -6.53 -27.60
CA HIS A 5 0.97 -5.84 -28.15
C HIS A 5 -0.23 -6.12 -27.24
N LEU A 6 -0.81 -5.06 -26.69
CA LEU A 6 -2.05 -5.13 -25.93
C LEU A 6 -3.13 -4.49 -26.78
N GLU A 7 -4.00 -5.31 -27.33
CA GLU A 7 -5.16 -4.88 -28.11
C GLU A 7 -6.43 -5.21 -27.35
N ALA A 8 -7.30 -4.23 -27.18
CA ALA A 8 -8.65 -4.46 -26.70
C ALA A 8 -9.56 -4.85 -27.87
N SER A 9 -10.67 -5.55 -27.60
CA SER A 9 -11.66 -5.91 -28.64
C SER A 9 -12.28 -4.71 -29.33
N ASP A 10 -12.13 -3.54 -28.71
CA ASP A 10 -12.47 -2.25 -29.26
C ASP A 10 -11.26 -1.59 -29.93
N GLY A 11 -10.28 -2.29 -30.49
CA GLY A 11 -9.22 -1.72 -31.33
C GLY A 11 -8.23 -0.73 -30.67
N ARG A 12 -8.42 -0.38 -29.38
CA ARG A 12 -7.41 0.37 -28.63
C ARG A 12 -6.18 -0.48 -28.46
N LYS A 13 -5.03 0.14 -28.73
CA LYS A 13 -3.74 -0.53 -28.67
C LYS A 13 -2.74 0.19 -27.79
N ILE A 14 -1.96 -0.63 -27.07
CA ILE A 14 -0.73 -0.22 -26.42
C ILE A 14 0.36 -1.13 -26.95
N ASP A 15 1.34 -0.51 -27.63
CA ASP A 15 2.52 -1.17 -28.13
C ASP A 15 3.68 -0.94 -27.16
N LEU A 16 4.23 -2.01 -26.61
CA LEU A 16 5.38 -1.98 -25.69
C LEU A 16 6.58 -2.64 -26.36
N VAL A 17 7.69 -1.92 -26.48
CA VAL A 17 8.94 -2.45 -27.01
C VAL A 17 9.93 -2.60 -25.88
N TYR A 18 10.64 -3.73 -25.85
CA TYR A 18 11.64 -4.05 -24.84
C TYR A 18 13.01 -4.27 -25.49
N SER A 19 14.05 -3.73 -24.84
CA SER A 19 15.47 -4.03 -25.11
C SER A 19 16.08 -4.62 -23.85
N ASP A 20 16.81 -5.73 -23.97
CA ASP A 20 17.51 -6.38 -22.86
C ASP A 20 16.62 -6.64 -21.62
N GLY A 21 15.38 -7.06 -21.89
CA GLY A 21 14.37 -7.34 -20.86
C GLY A 21 13.76 -6.11 -20.19
N ARG A 22 14.06 -4.90 -20.67
CA ARG A 22 13.55 -3.63 -20.12
C ARG A 22 12.71 -2.88 -21.15
N LEU A 23 11.65 -2.22 -20.67
CA LEU A 23 10.76 -1.44 -21.53
C LEU A 23 11.54 -0.26 -22.14
N SER A 24 11.72 -0.22 -23.45
CA SER A 24 12.38 0.88 -24.16
C SER A 24 11.41 1.93 -24.65
N THR A 25 10.24 1.52 -25.16
CA THR A 25 9.20 2.44 -25.61
C THR A 25 7.81 1.92 -25.26
N ALA A 26 6.90 2.85 -25.00
CA ALA A 26 5.48 2.59 -24.97
C ALA A 26 4.81 3.53 -25.97
N THR A 27 3.93 3.01 -26.82
CA THR A 27 3.15 3.81 -27.77
C THR A 27 1.68 3.52 -27.55
N ALA A 28 0.90 4.57 -27.35
CA ALA A 28 -0.55 4.49 -27.18
C ALA A 28 -1.20 5.73 -27.80
N HIS A 29 -2.26 5.54 -28.59
CA HIS A 29 -3.02 6.64 -29.21
C HIS A 29 -2.16 7.69 -29.94
N GLY A 30 -1.18 7.25 -30.73
CA GLY A 30 -0.28 8.14 -31.48
C GLY A 30 0.74 8.92 -30.62
N LYS A 31 0.74 8.69 -29.31
CA LYS A 31 1.73 9.23 -28.37
C LYS A 31 2.76 8.19 -28.04
N GLN A 32 4.01 8.61 -27.88
CA GLN A 32 5.12 7.72 -27.56
C GLN A 32 5.88 8.23 -26.33
N TRP A 33 6.20 7.30 -25.44
CA TRP A 33 7.10 7.48 -24.32
C TRP A 33 8.35 6.64 -24.57
N THR A 34 9.52 7.21 -24.28
CA THR A 34 10.79 6.47 -24.37
C THR A 34 11.44 6.41 -23.01
N TYR A 35 11.99 5.25 -22.67
CA TYR A 35 12.61 4.96 -21.39
C TYR A 35 14.07 4.62 -21.59
N ARG A 36 14.94 5.22 -20.80
CA ARG A 36 16.38 4.92 -20.78
C ARG A 36 16.80 4.50 -19.38
N TYR A 37 17.83 3.67 -19.36
CA TYR A 37 18.40 3.10 -18.15
C TYR A 37 19.89 3.40 -18.08
N ASP A 38 20.41 3.56 -16.86
CA ASP A 38 21.84 3.70 -16.60
C ASP A 38 22.61 2.38 -16.87
N THR A 39 23.93 2.40 -16.71
CA THR A 39 24.79 1.22 -16.91
C THR A 39 24.52 0.07 -15.95
N SER A 40 23.82 0.34 -14.84
CA SER A 40 23.37 -0.67 -13.87
C SER A 40 21.95 -1.17 -14.17
N GLY A 41 21.34 -0.67 -15.26
CA GLY A 41 20.02 -1.05 -15.71
C GLY A 41 18.87 -0.45 -14.89
N ARG A 42 19.10 0.68 -14.22
CA ARG A 42 18.08 1.43 -13.46
C ARG A 42 17.55 2.58 -14.30
N LEU A 43 16.24 2.85 -14.22
CA LEU A 43 15.61 3.92 -15.00
C LEU A 43 16.27 5.27 -14.68
N ASP A 44 16.71 5.99 -15.72
CA ASP A 44 17.41 7.29 -15.59
C ASP A 44 16.74 8.44 -16.37
N LEU A 45 15.95 8.13 -17.42
CA LEU A 45 15.25 9.12 -18.23
C LEU A 45 13.92 8.56 -18.72
N VAL A 46 12.88 9.40 -18.67
CA VAL A 46 11.62 9.20 -19.40
C VAL A 46 11.35 10.42 -20.27
N THR A 47 11.28 10.22 -21.58
CA THR A 47 10.87 11.27 -22.53
C THR A 47 9.37 11.14 -22.80
N LEU A 48 8.65 12.24 -22.64
CA LEU A 48 7.23 12.34 -22.88
C LEU A 48 6.94 12.62 -24.37
N PRO A 49 5.69 12.46 -24.82
CA PRO A 49 5.31 12.71 -26.22
C PRO A 49 5.59 14.13 -26.71
N ASP A 50 5.64 15.11 -25.80
CA ASP A 50 5.96 16.52 -26.07
C ASP A 50 7.47 16.83 -26.01
N GLN A 51 8.31 15.80 -25.97
CA GLN A 51 9.79 15.86 -25.82
C GLN A 51 10.28 16.36 -24.45
N SER A 52 9.38 16.73 -23.54
CA SER A 52 9.77 17.05 -22.18
C SER A 52 10.18 15.79 -21.41
N THR A 53 11.01 15.93 -20.38
CA THR A 53 11.67 14.77 -19.77
C THR A 53 11.56 14.74 -18.26
N TRP A 54 11.40 13.54 -17.73
CA TRP A 54 11.76 13.20 -16.36
C TRP A 54 13.18 12.65 -16.32
N THR A 55 14.03 13.16 -15.43
CA THR A 55 15.36 12.54 -15.17
C THR A 55 15.39 11.95 -13.78
N VAL A 56 15.98 10.77 -13.64
CA VAL A 56 16.14 10.04 -12.38
C VAL A 56 17.62 9.78 -12.16
N SER A 57 18.19 10.35 -11.11
CA SER A 57 19.61 10.23 -10.78
C SER A 57 19.78 9.50 -9.46
N HIS A 58 20.28 8.27 -9.55
CA HIS A 58 20.56 7.39 -8.42
C HIS A 58 21.94 7.74 -7.85
N GLN A 59 22.01 8.29 -6.64
CA GLN A 59 23.25 8.78 -6.03
C GLN A 59 24.14 7.65 -5.49
N SER A 60 23.54 6.51 -5.16
CA SER A 60 24.23 5.29 -4.75
C SER A 60 23.43 4.06 -5.21
N ASP A 61 23.95 2.86 -4.98
CA ASP A 61 23.20 1.63 -5.20
C ASP A 61 22.30 1.29 -3.98
N MET A 62 21.30 0.43 -4.21
CA MET A 62 20.40 -0.05 -3.15
C MET A 62 20.88 -1.36 -2.51
N ARG A 63 22.08 -1.87 -2.86
CA ARG A 63 22.57 -3.14 -2.32
C ARG A 63 23.04 -2.92 -0.89
N VAL A 64 22.40 -3.63 0.02
CA VAL A 64 22.88 -3.82 1.39
C VAL A 64 23.97 -4.89 1.31
N ALA A 65 25.15 -4.59 1.86
CA ALA A 65 26.24 -5.55 1.90
C ALA A 65 25.80 -6.78 2.70
N TYR A 66 26.06 -7.98 2.16
CA TYR A 66 25.90 -9.19 2.94
C TYR A 66 27.01 -9.24 3.98
N GLU A 67 26.63 -9.22 5.26
CA GLU A 67 27.55 -9.41 6.37
C GLU A 67 27.35 -10.81 6.94
N TYR A 68 28.43 -11.60 6.99
CA TYR A 68 28.38 -12.93 7.57
C TYR A 68 28.31 -12.79 9.10
N TRP A 69 27.13 -13.07 9.65
CA TRP A 69 26.90 -13.05 11.09
C TRP A 69 27.11 -14.46 11.66
N THR A 70 28.14 -14.62 12.48
CA THR A 70 28.58 -15.92 13.02
C THR A 70 27.97 -16.28 14.37
N GLU A 71 27.27 -15.35 15.01
CA GLU A 71 26.72 -15.58 16.33
C GLU A 71 25.44 -16.42 16.23
N SER A 72 25.26 -17.35 17.18
CA SER A 72 24.02 -18.10 17.27
C SER A 72 22.88 -17.17 17.67
N LEU A 73 21.69 -17.36 17.09
CA LEU A 73 20.44 -16.75 17.55
C LEU A 73 20.16 -17.04 19.05
N GLY A 74 20.73 -18.14 19.55
CA GLY A 74 20.59 -18.59 20.93
C GLY A 74 19.20 -19.14 21.23
N ARG A 75 19.05 -19.71 22.43
CA ARG A 75 17.77 -20.24 22.90
C ARG A 75 16.72 -19.12 22.90
N GLY A 76 15.61 -19.34 22.21
CA GLY A 76 14.53 -18.36 22.08
C GLY A 76 14.75 -17.28 21.03
N CYS A 77 15.84 -17.38 20.24
CA CYS A 77 16.14 -16.50 19.12
C CYS A 77 16.20 -15.00 19.48
N GLY A 78 16.75 -14.70 20.66
CA GLY A 78 16.86 -13.33 21.18
C GLY A 78 18.04 -12.54 20.61
N ASN A 79 19.11 -13.21 20.17
CA ASN A 79 20.22 -12.52 19.50
C ASN A 79 19.76 -12.04 18.12
N GLN A 80 20.19 -10.84 17.73
CA GLN A 80 19.80 -10.25 16.45
C GLN A 80 21.01 -9.99 15.59
N ALA A 81 20.88 -10.29 14.30
CA ALA A 81 21.88 -9.89 13.33
C ALA A 81 22.04 -8.36 13.38
N PRO A 82 23.27 -7.82 13.37
CA PRO A 82 23.50 -6.39 13.34
C PRO A 82 22.83 -5.76 12.10
N LEU A 83 22.38 -4.50 12.23
CA LEU A 83 21.84 -3.75 11.10
C LEU A 83 22.98 -3.13 10.30
N ALA A 84 23.25 -3.65 9.11
CA ALA A 84 24.23 -3.06 8.19
C ALA A 84 23.80 -1.64 7.80
N LYS A 85 24.66 -0.64 8.01
CA LYS A 85 24.34 0.75 7.65
C LYS A 85 24.34 0.90 6.13
N LYS A 86 23.26 1.43 5.57
CA LYS A 86 23.18 1.77 4.15
C LYS A 86 22.27 2.99 3.95
N SER A 87 22.67 3.81 3.00
CA SER A 87 21.97 5.02 2.60
C SER A 87 21.86 5.03 1.07
N TYR A 88 20.68 5.36 0.57
CA TYR A 88 20.34 5.44 -0.83
C TYR A 88 19.72 6.80 -1.16
N GLY A 89 20.39 7.56 -2.02
CA GLY A 89 19.91 8.87 -2.48
C GLY A 89 19.32 8.79 -3.88
N LEU A 90 18.20 9.47 -4.10
CA LEU A 90 17.51 9.54 -5.38
C LEU A 90 17.13 10.99 -5.69
N VAL A 91 17.47 11.47 -6.88
CA VAL A 91 17.09 12.80 -7.36
C VAL A 91 16.23 12.66 -8.60
N ILE A 92 15.02 13.22 -8.58
CA ILE A 92 14.07 13.18 -9.69
C ILE A 92 13.81 14.61 -10.16
N LYS A 93 14.03 14.89 -11.44
CA LYS A 93 13.66 16.17 -12.05
C LYS A 93 12.39 16.01 -12.87
N HIS A 94 11.39 16.83 -12.57
CA HIS A 94 10.14 16.95 -13.32
C HIS A 94 10.36 17.80 -14.60
N PRO A 95 9.62 17.55 -15.69
CA PRO A 95 9.61 18.38 -16.90
C PRO A 95 9.52 19.90 -16.68
N SER A 96 8.79 20.32 -15.63
CA SER A 96 8.63 21.73 -15.25
C SER A 96 9.86 22.37 -14.63
N GLY A 97 10.93 21.61 -14.36
CA GLY A 97 12.15 22.08 -13.70
C GLY A 97 12.16 21.93 -12.18
N VAL A 98 11.09 21.41 -11.57
CA VAL A 98 11.08 21.02 -10.15
C VAL A 98 11.97 19.80 -9.94
N VAL A 99 12.78 19.82 -8.88
CA VAL A 99 13.68 18.74 -8.48
C VAL A 99 13.26 18.23 -7.11
N GLY A 100 13.02 16.92 -7.03
CA GLY A 100 12.82 16.19 -5.79
C GLY A 100 14.06 15.38 -5.41
N THR A 101 14.59 15.60 -4.23
CA THR A 101 15.67 14.80 -3.64
C THR A 101 15.10 13.94 -2.53
N PHE A 102 15.41 12.65 -2.52
CA PHE A 102 14.90 11.66 -1.58
C PHE A 102 16.08 10.90 -0.98
N GLN A 103 16.06 10.73 0.34
CA GLN A 103 17.03 9.93 1.07
C GLN A 103 16.33 8.74 1.71
N PHE A 104 16.90 7.56 1.52
CA PHE A 104 16.44 6.34 2.15
C PHE A 104 17.57 5.76 2.99
N ASP A 105 17.28 5.38 4.22
CA ASP A 105 18.24 4.72 5.10
C ASP A 105 17.76 3.31 5.44
N HIS A 106 18.70 2.38 5.59
CA HIS A 106 18.40 1.00 5.96
C HIS A 106 18.01 0.97 7.43
N ILE A 107 16.72 0.77 7.69
CA ILE A 107 16.11 0.84 9.01
C ILE A 107 15.47 -0.50 9.33
N ARG A 108 15.73 -0.98 10.55
CA ARG A 108 15.04 -2.12 11.15
C ARG A 108 13.70 -1.69 11.72
N HIS A 109 12.65 -2.41 11.32
CA HIS A 109 11.30 -2.27 11.84
C HIS A 109 10.93 -3.51 12.64
N TYR A 110 10.32 -3.32 13.80
CA TYR A 110 9.89 -4.41 14.66
C TYR A 110 8.41 -4.72 14.52
N ARG A 111 8.08 -5.99 14.78
CA ARG A 111 6.72 -6.48 14.99
C ARG A 111 6.61 -7.07 16.38
N SER A 112 5.39 -7.08 16.90
CA SER A 112 5.06 -7.60 18.23
C SER A 112 4.22 -8.88 18.10
N GLY A 113 4.16 -9.69 19.16
CA GLY A 113 3.25 -10.84 19.21
C GLY A 113 3.63 -12.05 18.36
N VAL A 114 4.86 -12.10 17.80
CA VAL A 114 5.35 -13.29 17.09
C VAL A 114 5.55 -14.44 18.09
N PRO A 115 4.85 -15.58 17.97
CA PRO A 115 4.96 -16.68 18.91
C PRO A 115 6.39 -17.24 19.02
N ARG A 116 6.83 -17.59 20.24
CA ARG A 116 8.14 -18.21 20.51
C ARG A 116 8.39 -19.50 19.76
N VAL A 117 7.33 -20.22 19.38
CA VAL A 117 7.41 -21.46 18.59
C VAL A 117 7.96 -21.25 17.18
N ASN A 118 8.07 -19.99 16.71
CA ASN A 118 8.77 -19.67 15.47
C ASN A 118 10.30 -19.63 15.62
N CYS A 119 10.82 -19.74 16.85
CA CYS A 119 12.22 -20.10 17.06
C CYS A 119 12.32 -21.63 17.08
N VAL A 120 12.74 -22.20 15.96
CA VAL A 120 12.91 -23.64 15.79
C VAL A 120 14.31 -24.02 16.25
N GLU A 121 14.38 -25.08 17.06
CA GLU A 121 15.62 -25.70 17.50
C GLU A 121 15.84 -26.95 16.65
N GLU A 122 16.98 -27.01 15.96
CA GLU A 122 17.40 -28.13 15.13
C GLU A 122 18.76 -28.63 15.59
N THR A 123 18.94 -29.95 15.66
CA THR A 123 20.26 -30.51 15.93
C THR A 123 21.03 -30.62 14.62
N LEU A 124 22.23 -30.02 14.57
CA LEU A 124 23.11 -30.17 13.41
C LEU A 124 23.51 -31.63 13.26
N GLN A 125 23.13 -32.23 12.13
CA GLN A 125 23.62 -33.54 11.73
C GLN A 125 24.86 -33.36 10.85
N ASN A 126 26.00 -33.86 11.30
CA ASN A 126 27.22 -33.87 10.51
C ASN A 126 27.48 -35.32 10.06
N GLY A 127 27.18 -35.62 8.80
CA GLY A 127 27.38 -36.97 8.25
C GLY A 127 26.54 -38.07 8.92
N GLY A 128 25.33 -37.74 9.42
CA GLY A 128 24.44 -38.70 10.09
C GLY A 128 24.73 -38.93 11.58
N VAL A 129 25.70 -38.22 12.16
CA VAL A 129 25.96 -38.20 13.60
C VAL A 129 25.50 -36.85 14.16
N SER A 130 24.74 -36.89 15.24
CA SER A 130 24.37 -35.69 16.01
C SER A 130 25.62 -35.18 16.73
N ASP A 131 26.08 -33.97 16.38
CA ASP A 131 27.24 -33.32 17.02
C ASP A 131 26.85 -32.67 18.37
N GLY A 132 25.59 -32.83 18.82
CA GLY A 132 25.05 -32.18 20.02
C GLY A 132 24.90 -30.65 19.93
N VAL A 133 25.32 -30.04 18.81
CA VAL A 133 25.19 -28.61 18.55
C VAL A 133 23.75 -28.29 18.13
N LEU A 134 23.14 -27.36 18.85
CA LEU A 134 21.81 -26.84 18.55
C LEU A 134 21.91 -25.60 17.65
N LEU A 135 21.28 -25.68 16.49
CA LEU A 135 21.00 -24.56 15.62
C LEU A 135 19.63 -24.00 15.98
N PHE A 136 19.56 -22.68 16.18
CA PHE A 136 18.30 -21.98 16.34
C PHE A 136 18.01 -21.21 15.06
N THR A 137 16.81 -21.40 14.51
CA THR A 137 16.36 -20.76 13.28
C THR A 137 15.05 -20.03 13.54
N LEU A 138 15.00 -18.74 13.19
CA LEU A 138 13.79 -17.94 13.30
C LEU A 138 12.98 -18.03 11.99
N THR A 139 11.92 -18.84 11.98
CA THR A 139 11.10 -19.09 10.78
C THR A 139 10.17 -17.94 10.45
N VAL A 140 9.77 -17.17 11.46
CA VAL A 140 9.03 -15.91 11.31
C VAL A 140 9.79 -14.83 12.10
N PRO A 141 10.51 -13.92 11.42
CA PRO A 141 11.23 -12.84 12.08
C PRO A 141 10.30 -11.89 12.84
N ASN A 142 10.69 -11.47 14.04
CA ASN A 142 10.06 -10.39 14.82
C ASN A 142 10.53 -8.98 14.41
N TYR A 143 11.27 -8.89 13.31
CA TYR A 143 11.71 -7.65 12.69
C TYR A 143 11.90 -7.83 11.17
N PHE A 144 11.98 -6.72 10.45
CA PHE A 144 12.36 -6.69 9.05
C PHE A 144 13.15 -5.42 8.76
N ASP A 145 14.10 -5.52 7.83
CA ASP A 145 14.97 -4.40 7.49
C ASP A 145 14.63 -3.91 6.08
N ILE A 146 14.52 -2.60 5.90
CA ILE A 146 14.15 -2.00 4.61
C ILE A 146 14.75 -0.60 4.46
N LEU A 147 15.09 -0.22 3.22
CA LEU A 147 15.41 1.16 2.87
C LEU A 147 14.16 2.03 3.04
N SER A 148 14.10 2.73 4.15
CA SER A 148 12.96 3.56 4.56
C SER A 148 13.26 5.03 4.21
N LEU A 149 12.28 5.73 3.65
CA LEU A 149 12.43 7.15 3.31
C LEU A 149 12.67 7.96 4.59
N THR A 150 13.78 8.68 4.71
CA THR A 150 14.11 9.50 5.89
C THR A 150 14.02 11.00 5.61
N SER A 151 14.25 11.41 4.36
CA SER A 151 14.02 12.80 3.95
C SER A 151 13.51 12.92 2.51
N LYS A 152 12.76 13.98 2.28
CA LYS A 152 12.38 14.45 0.95
C LYS A 152 12.57 15.96 0.89
N THR A 153 13.10 16.46 -0.22
CA THR A 153 13.24 17.89 -0.46
C THR A 153 12.71 18.21 -1.85
N LEU A 154 11.91 19.28 -1.99
CA LEU A 154 11.48 19.80 -3.29
C LEU A 154 12.03 21.21 -3.50
N SER A 155 12.63 21.45 -4.66
CA SER A 155 13.20 22.74 -5.06
C SER A 155 13.04 22.96 -6.57
N GLY A 156 13.40 24.14 -7.07
CA GLY A 156 13.38 24.45 -8.50
C GLY A 156 12.32 25.47 -8.89
N TYR A 157 12.02 25.54 -10.20
CA TYR A 157 11.15 26.58 -10.76
C TYR A 157 9.76 26.56 -10.11
N GLY A 158 9.28 27.75 -9.70
CA GLY A 158 7.99 27.89 -9.01
C GLY A 158 7.99 27.52 -7.53
N ILE A 159 9.14 27.18 -6.93
CA ILE A 159 9.31 26.92 -5.49
C ILE A 159 10.24 27.98 -4.89
N PRO A 160 9.71 29.07 -4.29
CA PRO A 160 10.52 30.20 -3.81
C PRO A 160 11.54 29.82 -2.75
N GLN A 161 11.19 28.86 -1.88
CA GLN A 161 12.07 28.30 -0.86
C GLN A 161 11.97 26.77 -0.90
N SER A 162 13.12 26.11 -0.84
CA SER A 162 13.21 24.65 -0.78
C SER A 162 12.34 24.10 0.34
N GLN A 163 11.43 23.19 -0.02
CA GLN A 163 10.49 22.56 0.91
C GLN A 163 11.08 21.25 1.40
N HIS A 164 11.09 21.03 2.72
CA HIS A 164 11.71 19.85 3.34
C HIS A 164 10.68 19.04 4.13
N TRP A 165 10.70 17.72 3.94
CA TRP A 165 9.95 16.76 4.73
C TRP A 165 10.92 15.83 5.46
N GLY A 166 10.70 15.66 6.75
CA GLY A 166 11.39 14.67 7.58
C GLY A 166 10.49 13.48 7.85
N TYR A 167 11.07 12.27 7.87
CA TYR A 167 10.35 11.04 8.17
C TYR A 167 11.04 10.35 9.34
N SER A 168 10.27 9.99 10.36
CA SER A 168 10.77 9.23 11.50
C SER A 168 9.86 8.05 11.81
N TYR A 169 10.47 7.00 12.34
CA TYR A 169 9.81 5.72 12.58
C TYR A 169 10.00 5.34 14.04
N SER A 170 8.91 5.33 14.79
CA SER A 170 8.90 4.76 16.13
C SER A 170 8.88 3.24 16.05
N GLY A 171 9.27 2.60 17.14
CA GLY A 171 9.34 1.15 17.21
C GLY A 171 10.48 0.77 18.12
N GLN A 172 10.25 -0.24 18.94
CA GLN A 172 11.24 -0.78 19.87
C GLN A 172 11.35 -2.27 19.58
N TYR A 173 12.46 -2.86 19.98
CA TYR A 173 12.60 -4.30 19.97
C TYR A 173 11.51 -4.96 20.82
N HIS A 174 10.99 -6.09 20.34
CA HIS A 174 10.03 -6.92 21.05
C HIS A 174 10.53 -8.36 21.01
N ASP A 175 10.68 -8.99 22.17
CA ASP A 175 10.95 -10.43 22.24
C ASP A 175 9.85 -11.26 21.57
N LEU A 176 10.18 -12.51 21.25
CA LEU A 176 9.16 -13.47 20.86
C LEU A 176 8.15 -13.65 21.99
N TRP A 177 6.88 -13.60 21.61
CA TRP A 177 5.78 -13.72 22.54
C TRP A 177 5.70 -15.14 23.10
N SER A 178 5.50 -15.25 24.41
CA SER A 178 5.40 -16.53 25.12
C SER A 178 4.16 -17.35 24.76
N GLY A 179 3.17 -16.77 24.08
CA GLY A 179 2.05 -17.52 23.54
C GLY A 179 2.45 -18.43 22.38
N ILE A 180 1.59 -19.40 22.09
CA ILE A 180 1.79 -20.39 21.02
C ILE A 180 0.81 -20.14 19.87
N VAL A 181 -0.39 -19.63 20.16
CA VAL A 181 -1.43 -19.38 19.16
C VAL A 181 -1.72 -17.88 19.07
N PRO A 182 -1.34 -17.20 17.96
CA PRO A 182 -1.66 -15.79 17.76
C PRO A 182 -3.16 -15.56 17.59
N PRO A 183 -3.66 -14.34 17.88
CA PRO A 183 -2.90 -13.13 18.15
C PRO A 183 -2.56 -12.90 19.64
N CYS A 184 -1.52 -12.11 19.90
CA CYS A 184 -1.22 -11.60 21.23
C CYS A 184 -2.08 -10.37 21.56
N THR A 185 -2.89 -10.42 22.61
CA THR A 185 -3.81 -9.33 23.00
C THR A 185 -3.23 -8.33 23.99
N SER A 186 -2.12 -8.66 24.65
CA SER A 186 -1.41 -7.78 25.61
C SER A 186 -0.14 -7.15 25.04
N CYS A 187 0.21 -7.51 23.81
CA CYS A 187 1.40 -7.02 23.13
C CYS A 187 1.25 -5.56 22.67
N THR A 188 2.37 -4.87 22.45
CA THR A 188 2.36 -3.51 21.92
C THR A 188 1.60 -3.46 20.60
N PRO A 189 0.49 -2.70 20.53
CA PRO A 189 -0.47 -2.85 19.45
C PRO A 189 -0.04 -2.15 18.15
N SER A 190 0.82 -1.13 18.27
CA SER A 190 1.13 -0.24 17.16
C SER A 190 2.46 0.49 17.29
N LYS A 191 2.93 1.05 16.18
CA LYS A 191 4.01 2.04 16.09
C LYS A 191 3.57 3.26 15.30
N ILE A 192 4.34 4.33 15.33
CA ILE A 192 4.06 5.59 14.66
C ILE A 192 5.12 5.84 13.58
N THR A 193 4.67 6.25 12.39
CA THR A 193 5.50 6.94 11.40
C THR A 193 5.12 8.41 11.42
N ALA A 194 6.06 9.29 11.75
CA ALA A 194 5.83 10.73 11.77
C ALA A 194 6.43 11.38 10.52
N ILE A 195 5.67 12.27 9.91
CA ILE A 195 6.07 13.06 8.74
C ILE A 195 6.03 14.52 9.14
N THR A 196 7.20 15.11 9.33
CA THR A 196 7.34 16.56 9.57
C THR A 196 7.26 17.28 8.24
N GLN A 197 6.31 18.20 8.11
CA GLN A 197 6.05 18.99 6.91
C GLN A 197 6.95 20.25 6.86
N PRO A 198 7.08 20.92 5.69
CA PRO A 198 7.89 22.12 5.55
C PRO A 198 7.45 23.30 6.40
N ASP A 199 6.16 23.38 6.74
CA ASP A 199 5.58 24.41 7.61
C ASP A 199 5.73 24.08 9.11
N GLY A 200 6.41 22.98 9.43
CA GLY A 200 6.60 22.47 10.79
C GLY A 200 5.41 21.67 11.34
N SER A 201 4.29 21.57 10.62
CA SER A 201 3.19 20.68 10.99
C SER A 201 3.64 19.22 10.90
N GLU A 202 2.98 18.32 11.64
CA GLU A 202 3.29 16.89 11.60
C GLU A 202 2.08 16.06 11.16
N HIS A 203 2.34 15.05 10.36
CA HIS A 203 1.38 14.01 10.04
C HIS A 203 1.84 12.68 10.64
N LEU A 204 1.08 12.17 11.62
CA LEU A 204 1.40 10.94 12.33
C LEU A 204 0.53 9.80 11.80
N ASN A 205 1.14 8.72 11.33
CA ASN A 205 0.48 7.50 10.92
C ASN A 205 0.76 6.40 11.96
N THR A 206 -0.27 5.94 12.66
CA THR A 206 -0.17 4.81 13.59
C THR A 206 -0.51 3.51 12.86
N TYR A 207 0.48 2.63 12.74
CA TYR A 207 0.33 1.32 12.12
C TYR A 207 0.30 0.21 13.16
N GLY A 208 -0.57 -0.78 12.96
CA GLY A 208 -0.56 -2.00 13.74
C GLY A 208 0.72 -2.81 13.52
N ILE A 209 1.20 -3.46 14.56
CA ILE A 209 2.44 -4.26 14.52
C ILE A 209 2.28 -5.66 15.12
N VAL A 210 1.08 -6.04 15.54
CA VAL A 210 0.85 -7.34 16.17
C VAL A 210 0.66 -8.41 15.10
N TYR A 211 1.59 -9.37 15.10
CA TYR A 211 1.56 -10.54 14.23
C TYR A 211 0.23 -11.26 14.38
N GLY A 212 -0.40 -11.46 13.23
CA GLY A 212 -1.68 -12.12 13.10
C GLY A 212 -2.92 -11.40 13.63
N LEU A 213 -2.81 -10.11 13.93
CA LEU A 213 -3.94 -9.27 14.33
C LEU A 213 -4.11 -8.05 13.41
N ASN A 214 -3.15 -7.14 13.49
CA ASN A 214 -3.25 -5.81 12.90
C ASN A 214 -1.97 -5.35 12.20
N GLU A 215 -0.96 -6.20 12.10
CA GLU A 215 0.29 -5.86 11.42
C GLU A 215 0.05 -5.28 10.02
N GLY A 216 0.68 -4.14 9.73
CA GLY A 216 0.57 -3.44 8.45
C GLY A 216 -0.70 -2.62 8.26
N LYS A 217 -1.72 -2.76 9.12
CA LYS A 217 -2.95 -1.97 9.04
C LYS A 217 -2.73 -0.54 9.56
N LEU A 218 -3.23 0.45 8.83
CA LEU A 218 -3.26 1.85 9.31
C LEU A 218 -4.42 2.00 10.30
N LEU A 219 -4.10 2.21 11.58
CA LEU A 219 -5.11 2.27 12.65
C LEU A 219 -5.56 3.70 12.95
N LYS A 220 -4.67 4.68 12.75
CA LYS A 220 -4.94 6.07 13.05
C LYS A 220 -4.05 7.00 12.23
N THR A 221 -4.59 8.14 11.80
CA THR A 221 -3.80 9.28 11.32
C THR A 221 -4.07 10.50 12.20
N GLN A 222 -3.08 11.38 12.36
CA GLN A 222 -3.25 12.67 13.03
C GLN A 222 -2.51 13.77 12.28
N ILE A 223 -3.13 14.92 12.18
CA ILE A 223 -2.49 16.16 11.72
C ILE A 223 -2.29 17.05 12.93
N LEU A 224 -1.05 17.44 13.19
CA LEU A 224 -0.65 18.34 14.26
C LEU A 224 -0.19 19.66 13.65
N SER A 225 -0.53 20.78 14.27
CA SER A 225 0.08 22.06 13.93
C SER A 225 1.58 22.08 14.29
N ALA A 226 2.32 23.07 13.79
CA ALA A 226 3.71 23.31 14.18
C ALA A 226 3.92 23.58 15.69
N THR A 227 2.82 23.82 16.43
CA THR A 227 2.78 24.01 17.88
C THR A 227 2.23 22.79 18.62
N ASN A 228 2.19 21.62 17.97
CA ASN A 228 1.72 20.34 18.50
C ASN A 228 0.23 20.28 18.89
N ASN A 229 -0.60 21.18 18.36
CA ASN A 229 -2.05 21.09 18.53
C ASN A 229 -2.62 20.09 17.52
N VAL A 230 -3.43 19.12 17.98
CA VAL A 230 -4.10 18.17 17.09
C VAL A 230 -5.22 18.89 16.32
N LEU A 231 -5.06 18.99 15.00
CA LEU A 231 -6.01 19.63 14.09
C LEU A 231 -7.05 18.63 13.56
N GLU A 232 -6.63 17.39 13.35
CA GLU A 232 -7.48 16.30 12.90
C GLU A 232 -6.95 14.97 13.46
N THR A 233 -7.86 14.09 13.84
CA THR A 233 -7.56 12.68 14.13
C THR A 233 -8.51 11.80 13.36
N GLN A 234 -7.98 10.88 12.57
CA GLN A 234 -8.76 9.83 11.93
C GLN A 234 -8.43 8.49 12.60
N THR A 235 -9.43 7.77 13.08
CA THR A 235 -9.29 6.39 13.58
C THR A 235 -9.97 5.45 12.60
N LEU A 236 -9.29 4.33 12.28
CA LEU A 236 -9.73 3.34 11.32
C LEU A 236 -9.88 1.99 12.03
N THR A 237 -11.01 1.32 11.81
CA THR A 237 -11.22 -0.06 12.25
C THR A 237 -11.49 -0.95 11.06
N TYR A 238 -11.11 -2.21 11.18
CA TYR A 238 -11.26 -3.22 10.15
C TYR A 238 -12.20 -4.30 10.64
N VAL A 239 -12.79 -5.07 9.72
CA VAL A 239 -13.58 -6.26 10.07
C VAL A 239 -12.76 -7.13 11.00
N SER A 240 -13.34 -7.53 12.13
CA SER A 240 -12.69 -8.37 13.13
C SER A 240 -12.82 -9.87 12.78
N ASP A 241 -11.99 -10.72 13.40
CA ASP A 241 -12.10 -12.18 13.24
C ASP A 241 -13.47 -12.71 13.69
N ALA A 242 -14.10 -12.09 14.70
CA ALA A 242 -15.45 -12.44 15.15
C ALA A 242 -16.53 -12.10 14.11
N GLU A 243 -16.38 -10.98 13.40
CA GLU A 243 -17.32 -10.57 12.34
C GLU A 243 -17.17 -11.40 11.06
N MET A 244 -16.03 -12.07 10.85
CA MET A 244 -15.75 -12.79 9.60
C MET A 244 -16.75 -13.90 9.29
N ALA A 245 -17.29 -14.57 10.31
CA ALA A 245 -18.21 -15.70 10.13
C ALA A 245 -19.52 -15.30 9.43
N THR A 246 -19.87 -14.02 9.44
CA THR A 246 -21.10 -13.49 8.82
C THR A 246 -20.83 -12.71 7.53
N GLN A 247 -19.57 -12.61 7.09
CA GLN A 247 -19.24 -11.89 5.88
C GLN A 247 -19.50 -12.73 4.61
N PRO A 248 -19.93 -12.11 3.50
CA PRO A 248 -20.21 -12.81 2.24
C PRO A 248 -18.95 -13.13 1.41
N PHE A 249 -17.76 -12.82 1.93
CA PHE A 249 -16.47 -13.01 1.26
C PHE A 249 -15.57 -13.93 2.09
N PRO A 250 -14.63 -14.67 1.46
CA PRO A 250 -13.77 -15.60 2.17
C PRO A 250 -12.84 -14.88 3.17
N SER A 251 -12.48 -15.54 4.26
CA SER A 251 -11.63 -14.97 5.32
C SER A 251 -10.18 -14.74 4.89
N SER A 252 -9.75 -15.35 3.80
CA SER A 252 -8.44 -15.20 3.18
C SER A 252 -8.53 -15.30 1.66
N TYR A 253 -7.55 -14.72 0.97
CA TYR A 253 -7.35 -14.89 -0.47
C TYR A 253 -6.03 -15.63 -0.73
N GLY A 254 -6.06 -16.58 -1.66
CA GLY A 254 -4.90 -17.38 -2.02
C GLY A 254 -4.38 -18.29 -0.91
N SER A 255 -3.20 -18.85 -1.13
CA SER A 255 -2.43 -19.61 -0.14
C SER A 255 -0.98 -19.17 -0.24
N ILE A 256 -0.39 -18.77 0.87
CA ILE A 256 1.01 -18.35 0.94
C ILE A 256 1.83 -19.55 1.40
N TYR A 257 2.54 -20.19 0.48
CA TYR A 257 3.49 -21.26 0.81
C TYR A 257 4.79 -20.65 1.34
N GLY A 258 5.25 -21.09 2.52
CA GLY A 258 6.54 -20.70 3.09
C GLY A 258 6.64 -19.24 3.57
N GLY A 259 5.52 -18.53 3.71
CA GLY A 259 5.47 -17.14 4.14
C GLY A 259 4.48 -16.89 5.27
N ASP A 260 4.39 -15.63 5.69
CA ASP A 260 3.45 -15.18 6.72
C ASP A 260 2.00 -15.31 6.23
N ALA A 261 1.31 -16.36 6.69
CA ALA A 261 -0.06 -16.69 6.30
C ALA A 261 -1.08 -15.58 6.66
N TYR A 262 -0.72 -14.61 7.50
CA TYR A 262 -1.63 -13.54 7.90
C TYR A 262 -1.73 -12.39 6.88
N VAL A 263 -0.77 -12.27 5.97
CA VAL A 263 -0.80 -11.25 4.89
C VAL A 263 -1.96 -11.49 3.92
N GLY A 264 -2.41 -12.74 3.78
CA GLY A 264 -3.50 -13.14 2.90
C GLY A 264 -4.91 -12.99 3.49
N ARG A 265 -5.09 -12.42 4.68
CA ARG A 265 -6.42 -12.31 5.32
C ARG A 265 -7.24 -11.14 4.79
N ASN A 266 -8.50 -11.41 4.44
CA ASN A 266 -9.46 -10.37 4.06
C ASN A 266 -10.04 -9.70 5.30
N ARG A 267 -9.56 -8.50 5.61
CA ARG A 267 -10.05 -7.67 6.72
C ARG A 267 -10.29 -6.25 6.20
N PRO A 268 -11.34 -6.02 5.38
CA PRO A 268 -11.59 -4.70 4.81
C PRO A 268 -11.94 -3.68 5.91
N LEU A 269 -11.82 -2.40 5.56
CA LEU A 269 -12.10 -1.27 6.44
C LEU A 269 -13.58 -1.23 6.82
N ARG A 270 -13.87 -1.30 8.12
CA ARG A 270 -15.22 -1.36 8.71
C ARG A 270 -15.74 0.00 9.14
N SER A 271 -14.92 0.80 9.81
CA SER A 271 -15.32 2.13 10.24
C SER A 271 -14.19 3.14 10.14
N ILE A 272 -14.56 4.40 9.94
CA ILE A 272 -13.70 5.56 10.09
C ILE A 272 -14.38 6.53 11.05
N THR A 273 -13.64 7.07 12.00
CA THR A 273 -14.03 8.26 12.76
C THR A 273 -13.01 9.37 12.50
N ILE A 274 -13.45 10.52 11.99
CA ILE A 274 -12.65 11.73 11.84
C ILE A 274 -13.09 12.73 12.91
N SER A 275 -12.17 13.14 13.77
CA SER A 275 -12.39 14.14 14.81
C SER A 275 -11.65 15.42 14.45
N ARG A 276 -12.37 16.53 14.43
CA ARG A 276 -11.87 17.90 14.30
C ARG A 276 -12.40 18.73 15.48
N PRO A 277 -11.81 19.89 15.81
CA PRO A 277 -12.37 20.77 16.83
C PRO A 277 -13.86 21.04 16.59
N GLY A 278 -14.70 20.65 17.56
CA GLY A 278 -16.15 20.86 17.54
C GLY A 278 -16.99 19.89 16.69
N VAL A 279 -16.39 18.96 15.94
CA VAL A 279 -17.16 18.02 15.10
C VAL A 279 -16.48 16.68 14.91
N ASN A 280 -17.26 15.60 15.04
CA ASN A 280 -16.86 14.25 14.67
C ASN A 280 -17.65 13.79 13.44
N PHE A 281 -16.98 13.26 12.44
CA PHE A 281 -17.57 12.57 11.30
C PHE A 281 -17.30 11.07 11.44
N ASN A 282 -18.30 10.26 11.18
CA ASN A 282 -18.22 8.81 11.28
C ASN A 282 -18.71 8.19 9.98
N SER A 283 -18.07 7.09 9.59
CA SER A 283 -18.47 6.23 8.50
C SER A 283 -18.41 4.79 8.98
N HIS A 284 -19.44 4.00 8.68
CA HIS A 284 -19.51 2.59 9.00
C HIS A 284 -20.03 1.82 7.78
N VAL A 285 -19.30 0.81 7.34
CA VAL A 285 -19.75 -0.10 6.29
C VAL A 285 -20.74 -1.07 6.90
N ASN A 286 -22.02 -0.98 6.54
CA ASN A 286 -23.05 -1.88 7.03
C ASN A 286 -22.90 -3.27 6.42
N ALA A 287 -22.62 -3.34 5.11
CA ALA A 287 -22.54 -4.58 4.35
C ALA A 287 -21.51 -4.49 3.22
N TYR A 288 -20.95 -5.65 2.89
CA TYR A 288 -20.04 -5.87 1.77
C TYR A 288 -20.65 -6.84 0.76
N ASP A 289 -20.07 -6.93 -0.43
CA ASP A 289 -20.31 -8.02 -1.38
C ASP A 289 -19.28 -9.15 -1.27
N GLN A 290 -19.40 -10.16 -2.13
CA GLN A 290 -18.52 -11.33 -2.20
C GLN A 290 -17.04 -11.00 -2.50
N PHE A 291 -16.73 -9.79 -2.97
CA PHE A 291 -15.38 -9.30 -3.25
C PHE A 291 -14.84 -8.39 -2.14
N ALA A 292 -15.48 -8.38 -0.96
CA ALA A 292 -15.12 -7.55 0.18
C ALA A 292 -15.24 -6.02 -0.10
N ARG A 293 -16.08 -5.63 -1.07
CA ARG A 293 -16.33 -4.22 -1.40
C ARG A 293 -17.57 -3.72 -0.67
N PRO A 294 -17.57 -2.48 -0.14
CA PRO A 294 -18.76 -1.91 0.51
C PRO A 294 -19.94 -1.77 -0.45
N ILE A 295 -21.12 -2.24 -0.05
CA ILE A 295 -22.39 -2.06 -0.79
C ILE A 295 -23.41 -1.21 -0.01
N SER A 296 -23.18 -1.01 1.29
CA SER A 296 -23.97 -0.10 2.13
C SER A 296 -23.05 0.55 3.16
N VAL A 297 -23.05 1.88 3.22
CA VAL A 297 -22.20 2.67 4.12
C VAL A 297 -23.04 3.74 4.79
N ARG A 298 -23.16 3.68 6.12
CA ARG A 298 -23.76 4.75 6.91
C ARG A 298 -22.70 5.79 7.26
N LYS A 299 -23.02 7.07 7.09
CA LYS A 299 -22.18 8.21 7.47
C LYS A 299 -22.99 9.16 8.34
N TRP A 300 -22.39 9.66 9.41
CA TRP A 300 -23.05 10.62 10.30
C TRP A 300 -22.05 11.56 10.95
N ASN A 301 -22.54 12.65 11.53
CA ASN A 301 -21.69 13.56 12.30
C ASN A 301 -22.32 13.95 13.64
N SER A 302 -21.51 14.55 14.50
CA SER A 302 -21.96 15.04 15.81
C SER A 302 -22.85 16.29 15.73
N LEU A 303 -23.08 16.85 14.53
CA LEU A 303 -24.01 17.97 14.31
C LEU A 303 -25.45 17.49 14.04
N GLY A 304 -25.69 16.17 14.06
CA GLY A 304 -27.02 15.57 13.90
C GLY A 304 -27.39 15.18 12.47
N TYR A 305 -26.47 15.29 11.51
CA TYR A 305 -26.72 14.85 10.13
C TYR A 305 -26.28 13.40 9.93
N ASP A 306 -27.09 12.61 9.25
CA ASP A 306 -26.72 11.29 8.77
C ASP A 306 -27.24 10.96 7.37
N LYS A 307 -26.57 10.00 6.75
CA LYS A 307 -26.97 9.43 5.48
C LYS A 307 -26.49 7.99 5.34
N THR A 308 -27.18 7.21 4.53
CA THR A 308 -26.75 5.88 4.10
C THR A 308 -26.55 5.89 2.60
N ASP A 309 -25.33 5.64 2.17
CA ASP A 309 -24.99 5.44 0.77
C ASP A 309 -25.08 3.94 0.45
N THR A 310 -25.76 3.56 -0.65
CA THR A 310 -25.69 2.19 -1.19
C THR A 310 -25.00 2.19 -2.54
N ILE A 311 -24.28 1.10 -2.84
CA ILE A 311 -23.50 0.95 -4.07
C ILE A 311 -23.86 -0.39 -4.72
N GLU A 312 -24.27 -0.33 -5.98
CA GLU A 312 -24.42 -1.50 -6.84
C GLU A 312 -23.25 -1.49 -7.83
N TYR A 313 -22.48 -2.59 -7.85
CA TYR A 313 -21.39 -2.77 -8.80
C TYR A 313 -21.87 -3.52 -10.05
N HIS A 314 -21.29 -3.20 -11.20
CA HIS A 314 -21.30 -4.01 -12.40
C HIS A 314 -19.97 -4.74 -12.48
N ASP A 315 -20.06 -6.07 -12.56
CA ASP A 315 -18.92 -6.95 -12.75
C ASP A 315 -19.15 -7.78 -14.01
N ASP A 316 -18.15 -7.83 -14.88
CA ASP A 316 -18.09 -8.66 -16.08
C ASP A 316 -16.88 -9.60 -15.95
N PRO A 317 -17.05 -10.79 -15.34
CA PRO A 317 -15.96 -11.74 -15.15
C PRO A 317 -15.48 -12.35 -16.47
N THR A 318 -16.32 -12.38 -17.50
CA THR A 318 -15.94 -12.86 -18.85
C THR A 318 -14.88 -11.98 -19.48
N ARG A 319 -14.90 -10.67 -19.22
CA ARG A 319 -13.94 -9.68 -19.73
C ARG A 319 -12.93 -9.22 -18.69
N TRP A 320 -12.94 -9.81 -17.49
CA TRP A 320 -12.09 -9.43 -16.37
C TRP A 320 -12.25 -7.97 -15.93
N VAL A 321 -13.45 -7.41 -16.09
CA VAL A 321 -13.79 -6.06 -15.65
C VAL A 321 -14.59 -6.16 -14.36
N LEU A 322 -14.02 -5.70 -13.25
CA LEU A 322 -14.65 -5.76 -11.93
C LEU A 322 -14.68 -4.37 -11.28
N GLY A 323 -15.71 -4.12 -10.46
CA GLY A 323 -15.78 -2.94 -9.59
C GLY A 323 -16.28 -1.67 -10.25
N GLN A 324 -16.86 -1.77 -11.45
CA GLN A 324 -17.52 -0.63 -12.08
C GLN A 324 -18.76 -0.24 -11.27
N ILE A 325 -18.96 1.04 -10.99
CA ILE A 325 -20.14 1.51 -10.25
C ILE A 325 -21.32 1.55 -11.23
N LYS A 326 -22.33 0.72 -11.00
CA LYS A 326 -23.58 0.70 -11.77
C LYS A 326 -24.59 1.69 -11.23
N ARG A 327 -24.71 1.77 -9.91
CA ARG A 327 -25.71 2.61 -9.26
C ARG A 327 -25.23 3.03 -7.89
N GLN A 328 -25.52 4.27 -7.50
CA GLN A 328 -25.40 4.71 -6.12
C GLN A 328 -26.69 5.38 -5.68
N THR A 329 -27.08 5.14 -4.43
CA THR A 329 -28.15 5.88 -3.78
C THR A 329 -27.68 6.50 -2.49
N THR A 330 -28.28 7.62 -2.09
CA THR A 330 -28.14 8.22 -0.77
C THR A 330 -29.52 8.32 -0.15
N ASN A 331 -29.73 7.67 0.99
CA ASN A 331 -31.04 7.58 1.67
C ASN A 331 -32.16 7.09 0.71
N GLY A 332 -31.84 6.10 -0.13
CA GLY A 332 -32.76 5.54 -1.12
C GLY A 332 -32.95 6.39 -2.39
N THR A 333 -32.45 7.62 -2.42
CA THR A 333 -32.48 8.47 -3.62
C THR A 333 -31.30 8.14 -4.52
N GLU A 334 -31.55 7.72 -5.76
CA GLU A 334 -30.49 7.49 -6.75
C GLU A 334 -29.72 8.79 -7.01
N THR A 335 -28.42 8.78 -6.73
CA THR A 335 -27.53 9.92 -6.97
C THR A 335 -26.78 9.77 -8.29
N THR A 336 -26.33 8.55 -8.60
CA THR A 336 -25.66 8.21 -9.86
C THR A 336 -26.14 6.87 -10.40
N ARG A 337 -26.17 6.74 -11.72
CA ARG A 337 -26.33 5.45 -12.42
C ARG A 337 -25.50 5.46 -13.70
N THR A 338 -24.86 4.34 -13.98
CA THR A 338 -24.15 4.08 -15.22
C THR A 338 -24.68 2.80 -15.85
N ASP A 339 -25.17 2.89 -17.07
CA ASP A 339 -25.50 1.72 -17.88
C ASP A 339 -24.23 1.30 -18.62
N TYR A 340 -23.89 0.02 -18.57
CA TYR A 340 -22.75 -0.57 -19.27
C TYR A 340 -23.22 -1.44 -20.42
N ASP A 341 -22.49 -1.40 -21.53
CA ASP A 341 -22.72 -2.27 -22.66
C ASP A 341 -22.35 -3.73 -22.30
N PRO A 342 -23.25 -4.70 -22.48
CA PRO A 342 -23.00 -6.09 -22.08
C PRO A 342 -21.96 -6.81 -22.95
N ALA A 343 -21.61 -6.25 -24.12
CA ALA A 343 -20.66 -6.84 -25.05
C ALA A 343 -19.23 -6.31 -24.85
N THR A 344 -19.04 -5.17 -24.19
CA THR A 344 -17.75 -4.49 -24.04
C THR A 344 -17.45 -4.04 -22.60
N ALA A 345 -18.44 -4.04 -21.70
CA ALA A 345 -18.40 -3.43 -20.36
C ALA A 345 -18.05 -1.93 -20.36
N LEU A 346 -18.17 -1.25 -21.51
CA LEU A 346 -17.95 0.20 -21.61
C LEU A 346 -19.21 0.96 -21.15
N PRO A 347 -19.08 2.11 -20.47
CA PRO A 347 -20.23 2.89 -20.03
C PRO A 347 -20.94 3.54 -21.23
N ILE A 348 -22.22 3.28 -21.44
CA ILE A 348 -23.00 3.81 -22.58
C ILE A 348 -23.95 4.94 -22.19
N ARG A 349 -24.37 5.01 -20.92
CA ARG A 349 -25.19 6.11 -20.42
C ARG A 349 -24.84 6.42 -18.97
N GLN A 350 -24.79 7.71 -18.66
CA GLN A 350 -24.57 8.19 -17.30
C GLN A 350 -25.73 9.07 -16.86
N TYR A 351 -26.19 8.86 -15.64
CA TYR A 351 -27.31 9.56 -15.04
C TYR A 351 -26.89 10.19 -13.71
N ALA A 352 -27.45 11.36 -13.41
CA ALA A 352 -27.37 11.99 -12.11
C ALA A 352 -28.79 12.34 -11.65
N TYR A 353 -29.17 11.89 -10.45
CA TYR A 353 -30.52 12.10 -9.90
C TYR A 353 -31.65 11.70 -10.88
N GLY A 354 -31.51 10.54 -11.53
CA GLY A 354 -32.46 10.01 -12.50
C GLY A 354 -32.47 10.71 -13.87
N LYS A 355 -31.70 11.79 -14.05
CA LYS A 355 -31.61 12.52 -15.34
C LYS A 355 -30.40 12.07 -16.13
N LEU A 356 -30.61 11.74 -17.41
CA LEU A 356 -29.54 11.42 -18.34
C LEU A 356 -28.62 12.64 -18.48
N GLN A 357 -27.34 12.45 -18.17
CA GLN A 357 -26.29 13.48 -18.31
C GLN A 357 -25.54 13.31 -19.62
N GLN A 358 -25.26 12.06 -19.99
CA GLN A 358 -24.45 11.74 -21.15
C GLN A 358 -24.88 10.40 -21.74
N SER A 359 -24.90 10.33 -23.07
CA SER A 359 -24.92 9.08 -23.82
C SER A 359 -23.61 8.97 -24.58
N LEU A 360 -23.00 7.80 -24.54
CA LEU A 360 -21.72 7.49 -25.17
C LEU A 360 -21.95 6.41 -26.22
N THR A 361 -21.39 6.62 -27.40
CA THR A 361 -21.19 5.58 -28.40
C THR A 361 -19.71 5.37 -28.54
N TYR A 362 -19.30 4.18 -28.97
CA TYR A 362 -17.90 3.88 -29.14
C TYR A 362 -17.63 3.51 -30.59
N HIS A 363 -16.56 4.07 -31.13
CA HIS A 363 -15.97 3.59 -32.37
C HIS A 363 -15.40 2.17 -32.16
N PRO A 364 -15.17 1.40 -33.24
CA PRO A 364 -14.49 0.11 -33.15
C PRO A 364 -13.07 0.18 -32.59
N ASP A 365 -12.49 1.37 -32.48
CA ASP A 365 -11.20 1.68 -31.85
C ASP A 365 -11.34 2.21 -30.39
N GLY A 366 -12.53 2.05 -29.79
CA GLY A 366 -12.80 2.27 -28.36
C GLY A 366 -12.79 3.74 -27.94
N THR A 367 -12.69 4.64 -28.91
CA THR A 367 -12.87 6.08 -28.71
C THR A 367 -14.36 6.44 -28.68
N VAL A 368 -14.67 7.54 -27.98
CA VAL A 368 -16.04 8.05 -27.74
C VAL A 368 -16.47 9.00 -28.84
#